data_AF-A0A375IW43-F1
#
_entry.id   AF-A0A375IW43-F1
#
_cell.length_a   1.000
_cell.length_b   1.000
_cell.length_c   1.000
_cell.angle_alpha   90.00
_cell.angle_beta   90.00
_cell.angle_gamma   90.00
#
_symmetry.space_group_name_H-M   'P 1'
#
loop_
_entity.id
_entity.type
_entity.pdbx_description
1 polymer ?
#
loop_
_entity_poly.entity_id
_entity_poly.type
_entity_poly.pdbx_seq_one_letter_code
_entity_poly.pdbx_strand_id
1 'polypeptide(L)'
;MADLPPMLTQEHAVEIRVLAKRGAGVREIARQTGLSRNTVRCYLRDEHAGRYRPRELRATKLAPHHGYLLERIEAARPRWIPATVLLRELRERGYDGGVSQLKVFLAPHKRA
;
A
#
# COMPACT_ATOMS: atom_id res chain seq x y z
N MET A 1 -5.35 -31.46 -10.44
CA MET A 1 -5.27 -29.99 -10.30
C MET A 1 -5.85 -29.63 -8.95
N ALA A 2 -5.00 -29.47 -7.93
CA ALA A 2 -5.41 -28.89 -6.66
C ALA A 2 -5.18 -27.38 -6.75
N ASP A 3 -6.27 -26.66 -6.57
CA ASP A 3 -6.42 -25.22 -6.58
C ASP A 3 -5.32 -24.54 -5.75
N LEU A 4 -4.46 -23.74 -6.37
CA LEU A 4 -3.50 -22.89 -5.66
C LEU A 4 -4.27 -21.65 -5.20
N PRO A 5 -4.49 -21.42 -3.89
CA PRO A 5 -5.35 -20.35 -3.44
C PRO A 5 -4.76 -18.99 -3.80
N PRO A 6 -5.49 -18.14 -4.55
CA PRO A 6 -5.13 -16.75 -4.74
C PRO A 6 -5.43 -15.98 -3.45
N MET A 7 -4.42 -15.29 -2.91
CA MET A 7 -4.44 -14.52 -1.65
C MET A 7 -4.60 -15.34 -0.35
N LEU A 8 -3.69 -15.10 0.59
CA LEU A 8 -3.79 -15.54 1.98
C LEU A 8 -5.00 -14.89 2.67
N THR A 9 -6.00 -15.71 3.01
CA THR A 9 -7.25 -15.29 3.64
C THR A 9 -7.17 -15.27 5.17
N GLN A 10 -8.13 -14.61 5.81
CA GLN A 10 -8.29 -14.65 7.28
C GLN A 10 -8.49 -16.07 7.81
N GLU A 11 -9.10 -16.96 7.03
CA GLU A 11 -9.33 -18.36 7.41
C GLU A 11 -8.02 -19.12 7.63
N HIS A 12 -7.06 -18.98 6.70
CA HIS A 12 -5.72 -19.55 6.86
C HIS A 12 -5.03 -19.03 8.13
N ALA A 13 -5.24 -17.76 8.49
CA ALA A 13 -4.68 -17.19 9.70
C ALA A 13 -5.21 -17.86 10.97
N VAL A 14 -6.53 -18.10 10.99
CA VAL A 14 -7.21 -18.77 12.11
C VAL A 14 -6.76 -20.22 12.20
N GLU A 15 -6.72 -20.93 11.08
CA GLU A 15 -6.31 -22.33 11.02
C GLU A 15 -4.87 -22.54 11.53
N ILE A 16 -3.92 -21.72 11.07
CA ILE A 16 -2.53 -21.73 11.56
C ILE A 16 -2.48 -21.57 13.09
N ARG A 17 -3.28 -20.66 13.65
CA ARG A 17 -3.32 -20.40 15.11
C ARG A 17 -3.96 -21.53 15.89
N VAL A 18 -5.04 -22.11 15.38
CA VAL A 18 -5.72 -23.25 16.03
C VAL A 18 -4.76 -24.44 16.09
N LEU A 19 -4.07 -24.74 15.00
CA LEU A 19 -3.09 -25.83 14.96
C LEU A 19 -1.91 -25.58 15.90
N ALA A 20 -1.38 -24.36 15.93
CA ALA A 20 -0.30 -24.01 16.86
C ALA A 20 -0.75 -24.08 18.34
N LYS A 21 -1.97 -23.64 18.67
CA LYS A 21 -2.54 -23.77 20.02
C LYS A 21 -2.71 -25.23 20.46
N ARG A 22 -2.91 -26.15 19.50
CA ARG A 22 -2.95 -27.60 19.75
C ARG A 22 -1.56 -28.23 19.90
N GLY A 23 -0.48 -27.44 19.80
CA GLY A 23 0.90 -27.90 19.93
C GLY A 23 1.56 -28.35 18.62
N ALA A 24 0.92 -28.16 17.47
CA ALA A 24 1.50 -28.55 16.18
C ALA A 24 2.72 -27.68 15.83
N GLY A 25 3.79 -28.33 15.35
CA GLY A 25 5.00 -27.63 14.90
C GLY A 25 4.83 -26.97 13.52
N VAL A 26 5.65 -25.96 13.22
CA VAL A 26 5.61 -25.20 11.93
C VAL A 26 5.61 -26.11 10.69
N ARG A 27 6.39 -27.20 10.70
CA ARG A 27 6.46 -28.15 9.58
C ARG A 27 5.16 -28.91 9.38
N GLU A 28 4.52 -29.28 10.48
CA GLU A 28 3.25 -29.99 10.46
C GLU A 28 2.12 -29.07 10.00
N ILE A 29 2.07 -27.84 10.51
CA ILE A 29 1.10 -26.84 10.08
C ILE A 29 1.23 -26.56 8.58
N ALA A 30 2.46 -26.42 8.07
CA ALA A 30 2.69 -26.21 6.64
C ALA A 30 2.18 -27.39 5.78
N ARG A 31 2.33 -28.63 6.27
CA ARG A 31 1.83 -29.83 5.58
C ARG A 31 0.29 -29.88 5.59
N GLN A 32 -0.34 -29.52 6.70
CA GLN A 32 -1.81 -29.56 6.84
C GLN A 32 -2.50 -28.42 6.07
N THR A 33 -1.93 -27.22 6.11
CA THR A 33 -2.51 -26.02 5.47
C THR A 33 -2.09 -25.82 4.01
N GLY A 34 -1.12 -26.61 3.51
CA GLY A 34 -0.54 -26.41 2.16
C GLY A 34 0.28 -25.12 2.00
N LEU A 35 0.49 -24.36 3.08
CA LEU A 35 1.21 -23.08 3.06
C LEU A 35 2.72 -23.26 3.21
N SER A 36 3.48 -22.29 2.71
CA SER A 36 4.92 -22.26 2.93
C SER A 36 5.25 -22.14 4.43
N ARG A 37 6.32 -22.79 4.86
CA ARG A 37 6.84 -22.66 6.24
C ARG A 37 7.12 -21.20 6.63
N ASN A 38 7.48 -20.35 5.66
CA ASN A 38 7.72 -18.93 5.88
C ASN A 38 6.42 -18.18 6.18
N THR A 39 5.35 -18.51 5.46
CA THR A 39 3.99 -18.01 5.71
C THR A 39 3.54 -18.39 7.11
N VAL A 40 3.63 -19.68 7.47
CA VAL A 40 3.27 -20.16 8.82
C VAL A 40 4.06 -19.40 9.91
N ARG A 41 5.39 -19.25 9.75
CA ARG A 41 6.19 -18.47 10.71
C ARG A 41 5.77 -17.00 10.80
N CYS A 42 5.47 -16.36 9.68
CA CYS A 42 5.02 -14.97 9.66
C CYS A 42 3.73 -14.81 10.47
N TYR A 43 2.76 -15.70 10.26
CA TYR A 43 1.47 -15.69 10.96
C TYR A 43 1.53 -16.07 12.45
N LEU A 44 2.51 -16.88 12.85
CA LEU A 44 2.74 -17.20 14.26
C LEU A 44 3.52 -16.13 15.01
N ARG A 45 4.34 -15.32 14.33
CA ARG A 45 5.10 -14.23 14.94
C ARG A 45 4.26 -12.97 15.18
N ASP A 46 3.32 -12.69 14.28
CA ASP A 46 2.52 -11.47 14.33
C ASP A 46 1.03 -11.81 14.30
N GLU A 47 0.33 -11.54 15.40
CA GLU A 47 -1.11 -11.75 15.55
C GLU A 47 -1.94 -10.84 14.61
N HIS A 48 -1.30 -9.88 13.93
CA HIS A 48 -1.90 -9.05 12.90
C HIS A 48 -1.43 -9.38 11.48
N ALA A 49 -0.61 -10.42 11.26
CA ALA A 49 -0.05 -10.76 9.94
C ALA A 49 -1.09 -11.01 8.83
N GLY A 50 -2.34 -11.32 9.19
CA GLY A 50 -3.45 -11.46 8.23
C GLY A 50 -4.11 -10.14 7.84
N ARG A 51 -3.92 -9.07 8.61
CA ARG A 51 -4.47 -7.75 8.29
C ARG A 51 -3.45 -7.03 7.43
N TYR A 52 -3.77 -6.86 6.14
CA TYR A 52 -3.06 -5.92 5.29
C TYR A 52 -3.16 -4.53 5.94
N ARG A 53 -2.10 -4.08 6.59
CA ARG A 53 -2.05 -2.71 7.12
C ARG A 53 -1.92 -1.77 5.91
N PRO A 54 -2.69 -0.68 5.85
CA PRO A 54 -2.44 0.38 4.89
C PRO A 54 -0.96 0.76 5.01
N ARG A 55 -0.21 0.57 3.92
CA ARG A 55 1.21 0.90 3.90
C ARG A 55 1.31 2.39 4.22
N GLU A 56 2.06 2.73 5.28
CA GLU A 56 2.35 4.13 5.57
C GLU A 56 2.90 4.78 4.31
N LEU A 57 2.27 5.89 3.91
CA LEU A 57 2.66 6.66 2.74
C LEU A 57 4.08 7.17 2.99
N ARG A 58 5.06 6.45 2.46
CA ARG A 58 6.46 6.86 2.50
C ARG A 58 6.54 8.29 1.97
N ALA A 59 7.29 9.15 2.66
CA ALA A 59 7.56 10.50 2.18
C ALA A 59 8.04 10.43 0.73
N THR A 60 7.25 10.97 -0.18
CA THR A 60 7.58 10.99 -1.61
C THR A 60 8.40 12.24 -1.91
N LYS A 61 9.12 12.25 -3.04
CA LYS A 61 9.79 13.47 -3.54
C LYS A 61 8.83 14.66 -3.68
N LEU A 62 7.52 14.41 -3.79
CA LEU A 62 6.49 15.44 -3.93
C LEU A 62 6.09 16.08 -2.59
N ALA A 63 6.36 15.41 -1.46
CA ALA A 63 5.90 15.84 -0.14
C ALA A 63 6.28 17.29 0.23
N PRO A 64 7.52 17.76 -0.04
CA PRO A 64 7.90 19.15 0.23
C PRO A 64 7.11 20.18 -0.59
N HIS A 65 6.48 19.77 -1.69
CA HIS A 65 5.77 20.65 -2.61
C HIS A 65 4.24 20.61 -2.47
N HIS A 66 3.70 19.81 -1.55
CA HIS A 66 2.25 19.67 -1.37
C HIS A 66 1.55 21.01 -1.06
N GLY A 67 2.14 21.83 -0.18
CA GLY A 67 1.57 23.14 0.18
C GLY A 67 1.40 24.04 -1.03
N TYR A 68 2.45 24.15 -1.86
CA TYR A 68 2.42 24.90 -3.11
C TYR A 68 1.34 24.38 -4.08
N LEU A 69 1.22 23.06 -4.23
CA LEU A 69 0.21 22.49 -5.13
C LEU A 69 -1.22 22.81 -4.67
N LEU A 70 -1.49 22.73 -3.37
CA LEU A 70 -2.81 23.07 -2.82
C LEU A 70 -3.14 24.55 -3.05
N GLU A 71 -2.21 25.45 -2.76
CA GLU A 71 -2.39 26.89 -3.03
C GLU A 71 -2.66 27.16 -4.53
N ARG A 72 -1.94 26.48 -5.42
CA ARG A 72 -2.13 26.64 -6.87
C ARG A 72 -3.47 26.09 -7.36
N ILE A 73 -3.95 24.98 -6.78
CA ILE A 73 -5.26 24.40 -7.10
C ILE A 73 -6.38 25.35 -6.65
N GLU A 74 -6.30 25.85 -5.41
CA GLU A 74 -7.30 26.77 -4.88
C GLU A 74 -7.32 28.09 -5.67
N ALA A 75 -6.16 28.66 -5.98
CA ALA A 75 -6.05 29.89 -6.76
C ALA A 75 -6.56 29.74 -8.22
N ALA A 76 -6.60 28.52 -8.75
CA ALA A 76 -7.09 28.27 -10.10
C ALA A 76 -8.60 28.13 -10.18
N ARG A 77 -9.28 27.81 -9.06
CA ARG A 77 -10.71 27.54 -9.06
C ARG A 77 -11.51 28.73 -9.61
N PRO A 78 -12.53 28.48 -10.45
CA PRO A 78 -13.11 27.18 -10.81
C PRO A 78 -12.40 26.47 -11.99
N ARG A 79 -11.33 27.06 -12.54
CA ARG A 79 -10.59 26.51 -13.69
C ARG A 79 -9.57 25.48 -13.22
N TRP A 80 -9.26 24.52 -14.09
CA TRP A 80 -8.31 23.45 -13.79
C TRP A 80 -6.96 23.68 -14.45
N ILE A 81 -5.86 23.56 -13.69
CA ILE A 81 -4.50 23.63 -14.24
C ILE A 81 -4.07 22.23 -14.71
N PRO A 82 -3.63 22.08 -15.98
CA PRO A 82 -3.06 20.81 -16.45
C PRO A 82 -1.83 20.39 -15.63
N ALA A 83 -1.71 19.09 -15.36
CA ALA A 83 -0.58 18.54 -14.60
C ALA A 83 0.79 18.84 -15.25
N THR A 84 0.85 19.06 -16.56
CA THR A 84 2.06 19.46 -17.27
C THR A 84 2.54 20.86 -16.89
N VAL A 85 1.62 21.79 -16.64
CA VAL A 85 1.94 23.16 -16.20
C VAL A 85 2.48 23.12 -14.77
N LEU A 86 1.77 22.41 -13.87
CA LEU A 86 2.23 22.22 -12.49
C LEU A 86 3.57 21.50 -12.42
N LEU A 87 3.82 20.52 -13.30
CA LEU A 87 5.12 19.84 -13.35
C LEU A 87 6.25 20.80 -13.73
N ARG A 88 6.02 21.73 -14.65
CA ARG A 88 7.03 22.75 -15.03
C ARG A 88 7.31 23.68 -13.85
N GLU A 89 6.27 24.20 -13.22
CA GLU A 89 6.37 25.04 -12.01
C GLU A 89 7.12 24.32 -10.87
N LEU A 90 6.85 23.02 -10.68
CA LEU A 90 7.54 22.20 -9.68
C LEU A 90 9.02 22.01 -10.01
N ARG A 91 9.37 21.78 -11.28
CA ARG A 91 10.78 21.62 -11.70
C ARG A 91 11.60 22.89 -11.45
N GLU A 92 11.02 24.06 -11.72
CA GLU A 92 11.63 25.36 -11.39
C GLU A 92 11.87 25.51 -9.88
N ARG A 93 11.07 24.83 -9.06
CA ARG A 93 11.18 24.78 -7.59
C ARG A 93 12.04 23.63 -7.07
N GLY A 94 12.76 22.92 -7.95
CA GLY A 94 13.68 21.83 -7.56
C GLY A 94 13.05 20.45 -7.48
N TYR A 95 11.86 20.23 -8.04
CA TYR A 95 11.25 18.91 -8.06
C TYR A 95 11.89 17.99 -9.11
N ASP A 96 12.55 16.94 -8.63
CA ASP A 96 13.19 15.88 -9.43
C ASP A 96 12.35 14.59 -9.48
N GLY A 97 11.03 14.70 -9.32
CA GLY A 97 10.12 13.57 -9.42
C GLY A 97 9.39 13.47 -10.76
N GLY A 98 8.73 12.34 -10.98
CA GLY A 98 7.98 12.06 -12.20
C GLY A 98 6.54 12.57 -12.17
N VAL A 99 5.99 12.87 -13.35
CA VAL A 99 4.60 13.30 -13.53
C VAL A 99 3.56 12.33 -12.94
N SER A 100 3.90 11.04 -12.83
CA SER A 100 3.01 10.02 -12.25
C SER A 100 2.68 10.31 -10.78
N GLN A 101 3.68 10.69 -9.97
CA GLN A 101 3.44 11.05 -8.56
C GLN A 101 2.55 12.30 -8.45
N LEU A 102 2.81 13.29 -9.29
CA LEU A 102 1.98 14.49 -9.39
C LEU A 102 0.53 14.14 -9.78
N LYS A 103 0.32 13.27 -10.77
CA LYS A 103 -1.04 12.86 -11.19
C LYS A 103 -1.79 12.12 -10.09
N VAL A 104 -1.10 11.26 -9.33
CA VAL A 104 -1.70 10.57 -8.17
C VAL A 104 -2.14 11.58 -7.12
N PHE A 105 -1.29 12.58 -6.82
CA PHE A 105 -1.64 13.66 -5.90
C PHE A 105 -2.82 14.51 -6.40
N LEU A 106 -2.89 14.83 -7.69
CA LEU A 106 -3.95 15.67 -8.26
C LEU A 106 -5.30 14.98 -8.46
N ALA A 107 -5.34 13.64 -8.53
CA ALA A 107 -6.55 12.90 -8.86
C ALA A 107 -7.74 13.17 -7.91
N PRO A 108 -7.56 13.22 -6.57
CA PRO A 108 -8.61 13.62 -5.64
C PRO A 108 -9.10 15.06 -5.83
N HIS A 109 -8.21 15.98 -6.24
CA HIS A 109 -8.51 17.41 -6.34
C HIS A 109 -9.18 17.82 -7.65
N LYS A 110 -9.15 16.97 -8.69
CA LYS A 110 -9.73 17.28 -10.02
C LYS A 110 -11.26 17.36 -10.02
N ARG A 111 -11.91 16.69 -9.06
CA ARG A 111 -13.39 16.56 -8.99
C ARG A 111 -14.01 17.35 -7.83
N ALA A 112 -13.22 18.14 -7.11
CA ALA A 112 -13.63 18.88 -5.92
C ALA A 112 -13.85 20.36 -6.19
#